data_AF-A0A8T4WRQ6-F1
#
_entry.id   AF-A0A8T4WRQ6-F1
#
_cell.length_a   1.000
_cell.length_b   1.000
_cell.length_c   1.000
_cell.angle_alpha   90.00
_cell.angle_beta   90.00
_cell.angle_gamma   90.00
#
_symmetry.space_group_name_H-M   'P 1'
#
loop_
_entity.id
_entity.type
_entity.pdbx_description
1 polymer ?
#
loop_
_entity_poly.entity_id
_entity_poly.type
_entity_poly.pdbx_seq_one_letter_code
_entity_poly.pdbx_strand_id
1 'polypeptide(L)' 'SKQAELIVIDRNISVGSGGAVFNEIKAALYGESDGKVTGFIAGLGGKDVPYGNIEKMCKKAIKGKAKQQIWFGFKEED' A
#
# COMPACT_ATOMS: atom_id res chain seq x y z
N SER A 1 -13.79 -17.02 -10.06
CA SER A 1 -12.86 -16.01 -10.57
C SER A 1 -11.85 -15.69 -9.47
N LYS A 2 -10.57 -15.46 -9.78
CA LYS A 2 -9.60 -14.98 -8.78
C LYS A 2 -9.97 -13.54 -8.43
N GLN A 3 -10.25 -13.22 -7.16
CA GLN A 3 -10.38 -11.81 -6.75
C GLN A 3 -9.08 -11.08 -7.10
N ALA A 4 -9.19 -9.97 -7.83
CA ALA A 4 -8.06 -9.09 -8.11
C ALA A 4 -7.61 -8.43 -6.80
N GLU A 5 -6.31 -8.44 -6.53
CA GLU A 5 -5.73 -7.72 -5.39
C GLU A 5 -5.36 -6.30 -5.83
N LEU A 6 -5.83 -5.30 -5.08
CA LEU A 6 -5.51 -3.90 -5.32
C LEU A 6 -4.29 -3.50 -4.48
N ILE A 7 -3.35 -2.81 -5.14
CA ILE A 7 -2.15 -2.29 -4.50
C ILE A 7 -2.19 -0.77 -4.64
N VAL A 8 -2.09 -0.07 -3.52
CA VAL A 8 -2.09 1.40 -3.47
C VAL A 8 -0.72 1.88 -2.99
N ILE A 9 -0.14 2.84 -3.71
CA ILE A 9 1.14 3.46 -3.34
C ILE A 9 0.89 4.94 -3.11
N ASP A 10 0.91 5.35 -1.84
CA ASP A 10 0.75 6.74 -1.43
C ASP A 10 2.12 7.42 -1.29
N ARG A 11 2.26 8.59 -1.92
CA ARG A 11 3.36 9.54 -1.68
C ARG A 11 3.02 10.60 -0.64
N ASN A 12 1.99 10.35 0.15
CA ASN A 12 1.47 11.23 1.19
C ASN A 12 1.23 10.42 2.47
N ILE A 13 0.96 11.14 3.55
CA ILE A 13 0.41 10.56 4.77
C ILE A 13 -0.56 11.53 5.43
N SER A 14 -1.73 11.00 5.80
CA SER A 14 -2.64 11.56 6.78
C SER A 14 -2.24 11.04 8.15
N VAL A 15 -1.70 11.91 9.00
CA VAL A 15 -1.18 11.52 10.33
C VAL A 15 -2.29 10.85 11.15
N GLY A 16 -1.98 9.66 11.68
CA GLY A 16 -2.95 8.84 12.43
C GLY A 16 -3.94 8.05 11.58
N SER A 17 -3.98 8.25 10.26
CA SER A 17 -4.90 7.56 9.35
C SER A 17 -4.21 6.77 8.22
N GLY A 18 -2.94 7.02 7.91
CA GLY A 18 -2.25 6.32 6.82
C GLY A 18 -2.33 7.09 5.51
N GLY A 19 -2.40 6.38 4.38
CA GLY A 19 -2.35 6.97 3.03
C GLY A 19 -3.72 7.48 2.62
N ALA A 20 -3.80 8.67 2.02
CA ALA A 20 -5.07 9.26 1.64
C ALA A 20 -5.83 8.39 0.62
N VAL A 21 -5.16 7.97 -0.45
CA VAL A 21 -5.80 7.18 -1.52
C VAL A 21 -6.12 5.78 -1.02
N PHE A 22 -5.25 5.18 -0.20
CA PHE A 22 -5.53 3.88 0.41
C PHE A 22 -6.84 3.90 1.20
N ASN A 23 -7.06 4.93 2.00
CA ASN A 23 -8.28 5.06 2.81
C ASN A 23 -9.52 5.31 1.96
N GLU A 24 -9.43 6.15 0.92
CA GLU A 24 -10.56 6.39 0.00
C GLU A 24 -10.97 5.12 -0.73
N ILE A 25 -10.01 4.32 -1.21
CA ILE A 25 -10.30 3.02 -1.85
C ILE A 25 -10.93 2.05 -0.86
N LYS A 26 -10.41 1.96 0.37
CA LYS A 26 -10.99 1.12 1.42
C LYS A 26 -12.42 1.52 1.75
N ALA A 27 -12.70 2.82 1.83
CA ALA A 27 -14.05 3.33 2.07
C ALA A 27 -14.99 3.06 0.90
N ALA A 28 -14.54 3.27 -0.35
CA ALA A 28 -15.34 3.02 -1.54
C ALA A 28 -15.72 1.54 -1.72
N LEU A 29 -14.88 0.62 -1.24
CA LEU A 29 -15.14 -0.82 -1.30
C LEU A 29 -15.94 -1.33 -0.10
N TYR A 30 -16.13 -0.51 0.94
CA TYR A 30 -16.82 -0.93 2.15
C TYR A 30 -18.29 -1.27 1.85
N GLY A 31 -18.67 -2.52 2.09
CA GLY A 31 -20.03 -3.03 1.78
C GLY A 31 -20.21 -3.49 0.33
N GLU A 32 -19.32 -3.10 -0.57
CA GLU A 32 -19.39 -3.43 -2.01
C GLU A 32 -18.47 -4.59 -2.41
N SER A 33 -17.33 -4.78 -1.73
CA SER A 33 -16.37 -5.83 -2.07
C SER A 33 -15.53 -6.28 -0.87
N ASP A 34 -15.19 -7.57 -0.85
CA ASP A 34 -14.21 -8.17 0.05
C ASP A 34 -12.79 -8.20 -0.55
N GLY A 35 -12.59 -7.53 -1.69
CA GLY A 35 -11.32 -7.45 -2.39
C GLY A 35 -10.18 -6.99 -1.48
N LYS A 36 -9.06 -7.73 -1.53
CA LYS A 36 -7.89 -7.38 -0.75
C LYS A 36 -7.24 -6.12 -1.29
N VAL A 37 -7.04 -5.13 -0.41
CA VAL A 37 -6.33 -3.88 -0.69
C VAL A 37 -5.08 -3.84 0.17
N THR A 38 -3.93 -3.67 -0.46
CA THR A 38 -2.64 -3.53 0.21
C THR A 38 -2.08 -2.13 -0.05
N GLY A 39 -1.81 -1.35 1.01
CA GLY A 39 -1.22 -0.02 0.91
C GLY A 39 0.30 0.01 1.13
N PHE A 40 0.99 0.92 0.45
CA PHE A 40 2.39 1.27 0.68
C PHE A 40 2.54 2.79 0.76
N ILE A 41 3.19 3.29 1.81
CA ILE A 41 3.70 4.67 1.83
C ILE A 41 5.13 4.65 1.32
N ALA A 42 5.41 5.38 0.24
CA ALA A 42 6.73 5.47 -0.35
C ALA A 42 6.99 6.88 -0.90
N GLY A 43 8.25 7.25 -1.11
CA GLY A 43 8.59 8.52 -1.77
C GLY A 43 8.31 9.79 -0.96
N LEU A 44 8.08 9.67 0.35
CA LEU A 44 7.97 10.83 1.24
C LEU A 44 9.21 11.72 1.16
N GLY A 45 9.02 13.03 1.22
CA GLY A 45 10.10 14.01 1.15
C GLY A 45 10.82 14.06 -0.21
N GLY A 46 10.18 13.60 -1.29
CA GLY A 46 10.77 13.61 -2.63
C GLY A 46 11.71 12.44 -2.93
N LYS A 47 11.72 11.41 -2.08
CA LYS A 47 12.55 10.22 -2.30
C LYS A 47 12.13 9.47 -3.57
N ASP A 48 13.12 8.99 -4.32
CA ASP A 48 12.84 8.23 -5.54
C ASP A 48 12.15 6.88 -5.25
N VAL A 49 11.27 6.46 -6.16
CA VAL A 49 10.57 5.17 -6.12
C VAL A 49 10.79 4.49 -7.48
N PRO A 50 11.97 3.87 -7.69
CA PRO A 50 12.30 3.20 -8.94
C PRO A 50 11.41 1.98 -9.17
N TYR A 51 11.32 1.53 -10.42
CA TYR A 51 10.51 0.36 -10.81
C TYR A 51 10.82 -0.89 -9.96
N GLY A 52 12.09 -1.12 -9.59
CA GLY A 52 12.49 -2.24 -8.74
C GLY A 52 11.90 -2.17 -7.32
N ASN A 53 11.56 -0.98 -6.82
CA ASN A 53 10.84 -0.83 -5.56
C ASN A 53 9.36 -1.18 -5.73
N ILE A 54 8.72 -0.74 -6.82
CA ILE A 54 7.34 -1.10 -7.15
C ILE A 54 7.22 -2.63 -7.29
N GLU A 55 8.17 -3.27 -7.98
CA GLU A 55 8.23 -4.73 -8.09
C GLU A 55 8.30 -5.42 -6.72
N LYS A 56 9.15 -4.92 -5.81
CA LYS A 56 9.26 -5.44 -4.43
C LYS A 56 7.95 -5.28 -3.66
N MET A 57 7.26 -4.14 -3.80
CA MET A 57 5.94 -3.91 -3.19
C MET A 57 4.92 -4.93 -3.70
N CYS A 58 4.83 -5.13 -5.02
CA CYS A 58 3.94 -6.14 -5.61
C CYS A 58 4.24 -7.55 -5.10
N LYS A 59 5.52 -7.96 -5.05
CA LYS A 59 5.93 -9.25 -4.48
C LYS A 59 5.57 -9.37 -3.00
N LYS A 60 5.66 -8.30 -2.21
CA LYS A 60 5.24 -8.28 -0.78
C LYS A 60 3.72 -8.46 -0.65
N ALA A 61 2.92 -7.80 -1.49
CA ALA A 61 1.46 -7.91 -1.50
C ALA A 61 1.00 -9.34 -1.82
N ILE A 62 1.52 -9.91 -2.92
CA ILE A 62 1.20 -11.28 -3.40
C ILE A 62 1.53 -12.35 -2.35
N LYS A 63 2.63 -12.17 -1.59
CA LYS A 63 3.03 -13.11 -0.53
C LYS A 63 2.14 -13.07 0.72
N GLY A 64 1.11 -12.21 0.76
CA GLY A 64 0.19 -12.12 1.90
C GLY A 64 0.81 -11.50 3.16
N LYS A 65 1.97 -10.86 3.06
CA LYS A 65 2.71 -10.32 4.22
C LYS A 65 2.27 -8.91 4.64
N ALA A 66 1.40 -8.26 3.90
CA ALA A 66 0.95 -6.90 4.20
C ALA A 66 -0.35 -6.92 5.02
N LYS A 67 -0.28 -6.43 6.26
CA LYS A 67 -1.42 -6.47 7.20
C LYS A 67 -2.40 -5.31 7.07
N GLN A 68 -2.08 -4.23 6.34
CA GLN A 68 -3.02 -3.21 5.83
C GLN A 68 -2.27 -2.13 5.06
N GLN A 69 -1.21 -1.55 5.65
CA GLN A 69 -0.40 -0.51 5.02
C GLN A 69 1.07 -0.59 5.49
N ILE A 70 2.03 -0.52 4.57
CA ILE A 70 3.47 -0.68 4.85
C ILE A 70 4.22 0.62 4.55
N TRP A 71 5.11 1.04 5.44
CA TRP A 71 6.09 2.09 5.14
C TRP A 71 7.26 1.49 4.36
N PHE A 72 7.43 1.89 3.11
CA PHE A 72 8.44 1.31 2.23
C PHE A 72 9.66 2.21 2.10
N GLY A 73 10.86 1.62 2.24
CA GLY A 73 12.11 2.33 2.03
C GLY A 73 12.62 3.11 3.24
N PHE A 74 12.00 2.89 4.40
CA PHE A 74 12.58 3.16 5.72
C PHE A 74 13.16 1.83 6.25
N LYS A 75 14.26 1.87 7.02
CA LYS A 75 14.77 0.65 7.67
C LYS A 75 13.66 0.13 8.59
N GLU A 76 13.28 -1.14 8.43
CA GLU A 76 12.62 -1.85 9.53
C GLU A 76 13.66 -1.86 10.66
N GLU A 77 13.33 -1.31 11.84
CA GLU A 77 14.16 -1.53 13.03
C GLU A 77 14.17 -3.04 13.29
N ASP A 78 15.37 -3.62 13.39
CA ASP A 78 15.60 -5.02 13.77
C ASP A 78 15.12 -5.27 15.21
#